data_AF-A0A3D5WGR9-F1
#
_entry.id   AF-A0A3D5WGR9-F1
#
_cell.length_a   1.000
_cell.length_b   1.000
_cell.length_c   1.000
_cell.angle_alpha   90.00
_cell.angle_beta   90.00
_cell.angle_gamma   90.00
#
_symmetry.space_group_name_H-M   'P 1'
#
loop_
_entity.id
_entity.type
_entity.pdbx_description
1 polymer ?
#
loop_
_entity_poly.entity_id
_entity_poly.type
_entity_poly.pdbx_seq_one_letter_code
_entity_poly.pdbx_strand_id
1 'polypeptide(L)' 'MAYEDIYKGLNDEDRERMLRQDIPKFVPTGETHELTEEEKREAHETLLKFIRLGKRAEREKREIPLTDEELNRED' A
#
# COMPACT_ATOMS: atom_id res chain seq x y z
N MET A 1 14.16 -26.53 -23.66
CA MET A 1 14.98 -26.78 -22.46
C MET A 1 14.07 -26.63 -21.27
N ALA A 2 13.91 -27.65 -20.43
CA ALA A 2 13.11 -27.50 -19.21
C ALA A 2 13.91 -26.72 -18.17
N TYR A 3 13.23 -25.94 -17.31
CA TYR A 3 13.86 -25.18 -16.23
C TYR A 3 14.66 -26.09 -15.28
N GLU A 4 14.17 -27.31 -15.06
CA GLU A 4 14.84 -28.32 -14.25
C GLU A 4 16.15 -28.86 -14.86
N ASP A 5 16.34 -28.73 -16.18
CA ASP A 5 17.57 -29.18 -16.84
C ASP A 5 18.74 -28.22 -16.56
N ILE A 6 18.47 -26.97 -16.15
CA ILE A 6 19.49 -25.94 -15.86
C ILE A 6 20.27 -26.29 -14.58
N TYR A 7 19.67 -27.03 -13.65
CA TYR A 7 20.26 -27.37 -12.34
C TYR A 7 20.72 -28.83 -12.23
N LYS A 8 20.67 -29.59 -13.33
CA LYS A 8 21.16 -30.97 -13.37
C LYS A 8 22.69 -30.97 -13.38
N GLY A 9 23.30 -31.73 -12.46
CA GLY A 9 24.75 -31.86 -12.34
C GLY A 9 25.45 -30.83 -11.45
N LEU A 10 24.71 -29.87 -10.87
CA LEU A 10 25.23 -28.98 -9.84
C LEU A 10 25.22 -29.67 -8.47
N ASN A 11 26.19 -29.31 -7.62
CA ASN A 11 26.13 -29.63 -6.20
C ASN A 11 25.01 -28.82 -5.52
N ASP A 12 24.62 -29.22 -4.31
CA ASP A 12 23.47 -28.62 -3.62
C ASP A 12 23.70 -27.14 -3.29
N GLU A 13 24.93 -26.71 -2.98
CA GLU A 13 25.28 -25.31 -2.68
C GLU A 13 25.15 -24.40 -3.91
N ASP A 14 25.67 -24.84 -5.05
CA ASP A 14 25.59 -24.10 -6.32
C ASP A 14 24.15 -24.05 -6.83
N ARG A 15 23.39 -25.13 -6.65
CA ARG A 15 21.96 -25.16 -6.97
C ARG A 15 21.19 -24.15 -6.12
N GLU A 16 21.42 -24.11 -4.82
CA GLU A 16 20.73 -23.16 -3.93
C GLU A 16 21.10 -21.72 -4.23
N ARG A 17 22.38 -21.44 -4.54
CA ARG A 17 22.85 -20.10 -4.94
C ARG A 17 22.15 -19.63 -6.21
N MET A 18 22.05 -20.48 -7.22
CA MET A 18 21.40 -20.11 -8.49
C MET A 18 19.89 -19.93 -8.31
N LEU A 19 19.24 -20.81 -7.55
CA LEU A 19 17.81 -20.69 -7.26
C LEU A 19 17.49 -19.35 -6.56
N ARG A 20 18.33 -18.92 -5.61
CA ARG A 20 18.18 -17.62 -4.93
C ARG A 20 18.37 -16.42 -5.85
N GLN A 21 19.18 -16.54 -6.91
CA GLN A 21 19.38 -15.48 -7.90
C GLN A 21 18.22 -15.39 -8.88
N ASP A 22 17.59 -16.52 -9.19
CA ASP A 22 16.46 -16.59 -10.12
C ASP A 22 15.12 -16.16 -9.50
N ILE A 23 15.01 -16.14 -8.16
CA ILE A 23 13.83 -15.58 -7.48
C ILE A 23 13.75 -14.07 -7.79
N PRO A 24 12.68 -13.60 -8.46
CA PRO A 24 12.50 -12.17 -8.71
C PRO A 24 12.50 -11.40 -7.40
N LYS A 25 13.44 -10.47 -7.24
CA LYS A 25 13.46 -9.58 -6.08
C LYS A 25 12.32 -8.60 -6.22
N PHE A 26 11.53 -8.44 -5.16
CA PHE A 26 10.50 -7.42 -5.10
C PHE A 26 11.17 -6.05 -5.13
N VAL A 27 11.04 -5.36 -6.26
CA VAL A 27 11.48 -3.97 -6.40
C VAL A 27 10.24 -3.11 -6.20
N PRO A 28 10.19 -2.24 -5.18
CA PRO A 28 9.11 -1.27 -5.09
C PRO A 28 9.15 -0.39 -6.34
N THR A 29 8.10 -0.44 -7.16
CA THR A 29 8.00 0.27 -8.44
C THR A 29 7.46 1.69 -8.31
N GLY A 30 7.39 2.22 -7.09
CA GLY A 30 6.97 3.59 -6.80
C GLY A 30 8.10 4.38 -6.15
N GLU A 31 8.05 5.70 -6.24
CA GLU A 31 8.88 6.56 -5.39
C GLU A 31 8.57 6.21 -3.93
N THR A 32 9.58 5.75 -3.20
CA THR A 32 9.49 5.60 -1.75
C THR A 32 9.52 7.00 -1.15
N HIS A 33 8.36 7.67 -1.11
CA HIS A 33 8.22 8.90 -0.35
C HIS A 33 8.04 8.50 1.12
N GLU A 34 9.10 8.64 1.90
CA GLU A 34 8.99 8.55 3.35
C GLU A 34 8.20 9.77 3.83
N LEU A 35 6.94 9.55 4.23
CA LEU A 35 6.13 10.60 4.82
C LEU A 35 6.80 11.13 6.09
N THR A 36 6.96 12.44 6.15
CA THR A 36 7.33 13.16 7.37
C THR A 36 6.25 12.95 8.45
N GLU A 37 6.62 13.17 9.71
CA GLU A 37 5.65 13.09 10.82
C GLU A 37 4.52 14.13 10.68
N GLU A 38 4.79 15.27 10.04
CA GLU A 38 3.79 16.30 9.75
C GLU A 38 2.79 15.82 8.69
N GLU A 39 3.26 15.27 7.57
CA GLU A 39 2.38 14.69 6.55
C GLU A 39 1.54 13.53 7.10
N LYS A 40 2.12 12.69 7.99
CA LYS A 40 1.36 11.63 8.67
C LYS A 40 0.26 12.21 9.56
N ARG A 41 0.53 13.29 10.29
CA ARG A 41 -0.46 13.97 11.13
C ARG A 41 -1.59 14.55 10.27
N GLU A 42 -1.28 15.26 9.20
CA GLU A 42 -2.27 15.83 8.28
C GLU A 42 -3.13 14.76 7.61
N ALA A 43 -2.50 13.67 7.16
CA ALA A 43 -3.21 12.52 6.61
C ALA A 43 -4.14 11.87 7.65
N HIS A 44 -3.70 11.76 8.91
CA HIS A 44 -4.50 11.24 10.00
C HIS A 44 -5.72 12.13 10.30
N GLU A 45 -5.52 13.45 10.40
CA GLU A 45 -6.62 14.40 10.60
C GLU A 45 -7.64 14.35 9.45
N THR A 46 -7.15 14.24 8.21
CA THR A 46 -7.99 14.11 7.01
C THR A 46 -8.83 12.83 7.04
N LEU A 47 -8.23 11.71 7.43
CA LEU A 47 -8.92 10.44 7.59
C LEU A 47 -10.05 10.55 8.64
N LEU A 48 -9.79 11.21 9.77
CA LEU A 48 -10.81 11.41 10.80
C LEU A 48 -11.99 12.25 10.30
N LYS A 49 -11.75 13.25 9.44
CA LYS A 49 -12.82 14.03 8.80
C LYS A 49 -13.69 13.15 7.89
N PHE A 50 -13.09 12.26 7.09
CA PHE A 50 -13.86 11.31 6.27
C PHE A 50 -14.71 10.36 7.10
N ILE A 51 -14.16 9.82 8.20
CA ILE A 51 -14.90 8.94 9.11
C ILE A 51 -16.11 9.69 9.72
N ARG A 52 -15.92 10.95 10.12
CA ARG A 52 -17.00 11.79 10.65
C ARG A 52 -18.09 12.00 9.60
N LEU A 53 -17.70 12.35 8.38
CA LEU A 53 -18.62 12.54 7.25
C LEU A 53 -19.44 11.29 6.96
N GLY A 54 -18.80 10.11 6.95
CA GLY A 54 -19.47 8.83 6.76
C GLY A 54 -20.52 8.54 7.84
N LYS A 55 -20.15 8.74 9.12
CA LYS A 55 -21.11 8.62 10.24
C LYS A 55 -22.28 9.60 10.12
N ARG A 56 -22.03 10.83 9.66
CA ARG A 56 -23.09 11.82 9.42
C ARG A 56 -24.04 11.36 8.31
N ALA A 57 -23.50 10.87 7.20
CA ALA A 57 -24.29 10.35 6.09
C ALA A 57 -25.19 9.18 6.52
N GLU A 58 -24.68 8.26 7.33
CA GLU A 58 -25.46 7.16 7.94
C GLU A 58 -26.58 7.68 8.85
N ARG A 59 -26.26 8.64 9.74
CA ARG A 59 -27.22 9.25 10.66
C ARG A 59 -28.35 9.98 9.93
N GLU A 60 -28.01 10.71 8.88
CA GLU A 60 -28.95 11.52 8.09
C GLU A 60 -29.64 10.71 6.99
N LYS A 61 -29.22 9.46 6.76
CA LYS A 61 -29.73 8.57 5.69
C LYS A 61 -29.73 9.25 4.32
N ARG A 62 -28.71 10.07 4.06
CA ARG A 62 -28.53 10.75 2.78
C ARG A 62 -27.10 10.62 2.30
N GLU A 63 -26.95 10.66 0.99
CA GLU A 63 -25.64 10.81 0.37
C GLU A 63 -25.13 12.23 0.61
N ILE A 64 -23.93 12.35 1.18
CA ILE A 64 -23.26 13.63 1.41
C ILE A 64 -22.08 13.70 0.46
N PRO A 65 -22.04 14.68 -0.45
CA PRO A 65 -20.94 14.81 -1.39
C PRO A 65 -19.64 15.14 -0.66
N LEU A 66 -18.53 14.60 -1.16
CA LEU A 66 -17.21 14.88 -0.63
C LEU A 66 -16.73 16.25 -1.13
N THR A 67 -17.06 17.31 -0.39
CA THR A 67 -16.63 18.69 -0.66
C THR A 67 -15.86 19.26 0.54
N ASP A 68 -15.00 20.25 0.29
CA ASP A 68 -14.24 20.93 1.36
C ASP A 68 -15.17 21.54 2.41
N GLU A 69 -16.31 22.08 1.99
CA GLU A 69 -17.33 22.62 2.90
C GLU A 69 -17.89 21.54 3.82
N GLU A 70 -18.33 20.40 3.26
CA GLU A 70 -18.93 19.33 4.06
C GLU A 70 -17.90 18.62 4.95
N LEU A 71 -16.64 18.54 4.51
CA LEU A 71 -15.52 17.93 5.24
C LEU A 71 -15.06 18.77 6.44
N ASN A 72 -15.13 20.10 6.33
CA ASN A 72 -14.74 21.04 7.39
C ASN A 72 -15.93 21.55 8.23
N ARG A 73 -17.15 21.13 7.90
CA ARG A 73 -18.34 21.46 8.68
C ARG A 73 -18.26 20.84 10.06
N GLU A 74 -18.31 21.69 11.08
CA GLU A 74 -18.50 21.27 12.47
C GLU A 74 -19.95 20.79 12.64
N ASP A 75 -20.12 19.59 13.20
CA ASP A 75 -21.42 18.93 13.40
C ASP A 75 -22.23 19.55 14.54
#